data_AF-A0A9N9ARJ7-F1
#
_entry.id   AF-A0A9N9ARJ7-F1
#
_cell.length_a   1.000
_cell.length_b   1.000
_cell.length_c   1.000
_cell.angle_alpha   90.00
_cell.angle_beta   90.00
_cell.angle_gamma   90.00
#
_symmetry.space_group_name_H-M   'P 1'
#
loop_
_entity.id
_entity.type
_entity.pdbx_description
1 polymer ?
#
loop_
_entity_poly.entity_id
_entity_poly.type
_entity_poly.pdbx_seq_one_letter_code
_entity_poly.pdbx_strand_id
1 'polypeptide(L)'
;MSTRVNPSSSSTEMIENMYTTDIFADEDMRGDLDWNTLLGKVVENVLAILWIDNGPVTMLTTIHNIGKEWTVTHEHHRPRKTSSNANTVYQVFGNLSRKALEIPKIIDDYNQYMGIAVVWTLQTN
;
A
#
# COMPACT_ATOMS: atom_id res chain seq x y z
N MET A 1 1.07 46.32 -27.25
CA MET A 1 0.74 44.99 -27.82
C MET A 1 0.28 44.12 -26.67
N SER A 2 -1.00 43.78 -26.65
CA SER A 2 -1.63 42.96 -25.62
C SER A 2 -1.65 41.51 -26.11
N THR A 3 -0.93 40.64 -25.42
CA THR A 3 -1.02 39.18 -25.62
C THR A 3 -1.89 38.63 -24.51
N ARG A 4 -3.12 38.25 -24.87
CA ARG A 4 -4.03 37.48 -24.03
C ARG A 4 -3.39 36.13 -23.71
N VAL A 5 -3.26 35.81 -22.43
CA VAL A 5 -3.06 34.43 -21.98
C VAL A 5 -4.38 33.99 -21.36
N ASN A 6 -5.12 33.13 -22.07
CA ASN A 6 -6.13 32.28 -21.45
C ASN A 6 -5.39 31.19 -20.65
N PRO A 7 -5.92 30.82 -19.48
CA PRO A 7 -6.04 29.41 -19.21
C PRO A 7 -7.45 29.11 -18.71
N SER A 8 -8.32 28.71 -19.64
CA SER A 8 -9.51 27.91 -19.35
C SER A 8 -9.16 26.41 -19.32
N SER A 9 -8.07 26.05 -18.65
CA SER A 9 -7.83 24.69 -18.14
C SER A 9 -8.35 24.72 -16.71
N SER A 10 -9.68 24.79 -16.63
CA SER A 10 -10.56 23.67 -16.33
C SER A 10 -10.47 23.40 -14.83
N SER A 11 -11.32 24.09 -14.09
CA SER A 11 -11.64 23.79 -12.70
C SER A 11 -11.86 22.29 -12.47
N THR A 12 -12.28 21.55 -13.50
CA THR A 12 -12.40 20.09 -13.50
C THR A 12 -11.06 19.36 -13.36
N GLU A 13 -9.97 19.82 -13.99
CA GLU A 13 -8.62 19.25 -13.81
C GLU A 13 -8.04 19.59 -12.42
N MET A 14 -8.32 20.79 -11.91
CA MET A 14 -7.94 21.19 -10.54
C MET A 14 -8.72 20.41 -9.47
N ILE A 15 -9.98 20.08 -9.75
CA ILE A 15 -10.85 19.31 -8.86
C ILE A 15 -10.51 17.80 -8.93
N GLU A 16 -10.21 17.25 -10.12
CA GLU A 16 -9.74 15.86 -10.25
C GLU A 16 -8.40 15.63 -9.52
N ASN A 17 -7.49 16.61 -9.59
CA ASN A 17 -6.21 16.54 -8.87
C ASN A 17 -6.35 16.75 -7.35
N MET A 18 -7.42 17.42 -6.89
CA MET A 18 -7.75 17.60 -5.47
C MET A 18 -8.38 16.35 -4.83
N TYR A 19 -8.91 15.41 -5.62
CA TYR A 19 -9.57 14.21 -5.08
C TYR A 19 -8.71 12.95 -5.10
N THR A 20 -7.77 12.80 -6.03
CA THR A 20 -6.94 11.59 -6.12
C THR A 20 -5.63 11.71 -5.35
N THR A 21 -4.98 12.88 -5.39
CA THR A 21 -3.65 13.04 -4.81
C THR A 21 -3.75 13.25 -3.30
N ASP A 22 -4.72 14.04 -2.82
CA ASP A 22 -4.85 14.50 -1.42
C ASP A 22 -5.30 13.45 -0.39
N ILE A 23 -5.78 12.27 -0.79
CA ILE A 23 -6.24 11.28 0.19
C ILE A 23 -5.07 10.81 1.07
N PHE A 24 -3.86 10.78 0.50
CA PHE A 24 -2.62 10.43 1.20
C PHE A 24 -1.44 11.31 0.73
N ALA A 25 -1.70 12.53 0.22
CA ALA A 25 -0.77 13.36 -0.58
C ALA A 25 0.50 13.81 0.11
N ASP A 26 0.55 13.80 1.44
CA ASP A 26 1.74 14.29 2.11
C ASP A 26 2.84 13.23 1.97
N GLU A 27 3.59 13.29 0.86
CA GLU A 27 4.72 12.40 0.57
C GLU A 27 5.73 12.42 1.72
N ASP A 28 5.79 13.51 2.47
CA ASP A 28 6.60 13.69 3.68
C ASP A 28 6.09 12.81 4.84
N MET A 29 4.77 12.70 5.03
CA MET A 29 4.19 11.84 6.08
C MET A 29 4.34 10.34 5.80
N ARG A 30 4.56 9.92 4.55
CA ARG A 30 4.73 8.51 4.20
C ARG A 30 6.04 7.91 4.73
N GLY A 31 7.03 8.75 5.03
CA GLY A 31 8.31 8.34 5.62
C GLY A 31 8.25 8.03 7.12
N ASP A 32 7.23 8.55 7.82
CA ASP A 32 7.09 8.48 9.29
C ASP A 32 6.08 7.42 9.76
N LEU A 33 5.42 6.71 8.84
CA LEU A 33 4.45 5.67 9.21
C LEU A 33 5.16 4.36 9.57
N ASP A 34 4.77 3.79 10.71
CA ASP A 34 5.28 2.50 11.17
C ASP A 34 4.93 1.37 10.19
N TRP A 35 5.78 0.35 10.14
CA TRP A 35 5.52 -0.87 9.38
C TRP A 35 4.17 -1.49 9.77
N ASN A 36 3.43 -1.95 8.76
CA ASN A 36 2.07 -2.50 8.84
C ASN A 36 0.99 -1.50 9.23
N THR A 37 1.27 -0.19 9.19
CA THR A 37 0.23 0.83 9.26
C THR A 37 -0.74 0.65 8.09
N LEU A 38 -2.04 0.58 8.38
CA LEU A 38 -3.12 0.50 7.42
C LEU A 38 -4.07 1.68 7.62
N LEU A 39 -4.20 2.51 6.58
CA LEU A 39 -5.14 3.62 6.53
C LEU A 39 -6.14 3.38 5.40
N GLY A 40 -7.34 3.93 5.53
CA GLY A 40 -8.24 3.99 4.40
C GLY A 40 -9.42 4.92 4.56
N LYS A 41 -10.02 5.23 3.43
CA LYS A 41 -11.11 6.19 3.28
C LYS A 41 -12.08 5.68 2.24
N VAL A 42 -13.36 5.67 2.57
CA VAL A 42 -14.43 5.36 1.61
C VAL A 42 -14.83 6.62 0.88
N VAL A 43 -14.78 6.58 -0.46
CA VAL A 43 -15.24 7.64 -1.37
C VAL A 43 -16.17 6.99 -2.37
N GLU A 44 -17.42 7.45 -2.44
CA GLU A 44 -18.42 6.94 -3.40
C GLU A 44 -18.56 5.40 -3.38
N ASN A 45 -18.60 4.79 -2.19
CA ASN A 45 -18.66 3.33 -1.97
C ASN A 45 -17.42 2.54 -2.44
N VAL A 46 -16.34 3.23 -2.79
CA VAL A 46 -15.03 2.64 -3.05
C VAL A 46 -14.13 2.93 -1.86
N LEU A 47 -13.57 1.89 -1.25
CA LEU A 47 -12.56 2.02 -0.22
C LEU A 47 -11.19 2.21 -0.90
N ALA A 48 -10.57 3.36 -0.64
CA ALA A 48 -9.16 3.61 -0.93
C ALA A 48 -8.33 3.29 0.31
N ILE A 49 -7.24 2.53 0.12
CA ILE A 49 -6.34 2.15 1.21
C ILE A 49 -4.90 2.56 0.93
N LEU A 50 -4.17 2.78 2.02
CA LEU A 50 -2.72 2.88 2.07
C LEU A 50 -2.21 1.88 3.12
N TRP A 51 -1.28 1.01 2.74
CA TRP A 51 -0.65 0.04 3.62
C TRP A 51 0.87 0.17 3.54
N ILE A 52 1.56 0.12 4.68
CA ILE A 52 3.02 0.25 4.76
C ILE A 52 3.66 -1.14 4.92
N ASP A 53 4.36 -1.61 3.89
CA ASP A 53 5.19 -2.81 3.94
C ASP A 53 6.69 -2.46 3.83
N ASN A 54 7.38 -2.93 2.78
CA ASN A 54 8.69 -2.41 2.38
C ASN A 54 8.57 -1.01 1.76
N GLY A 55 7.36 -0.56 1.48
CA GLY A 55 7.03 0.77 0.99
C GLY A 55 5.51 0.97 1.03
N PRO A 56 5.02 2.18 0.70
CA PRO A 56 3.59 2.43 0.64
C PRO A 56 2.94 1.66 -0.52
N VAL A 57 1.90 0.90 -0.20
CA VAL A 57 1.05 0.18 -1.14
C VAL A 57 -0.33 0.80 -1.10
N THR A 58 -0.83 1.27 -2.23
CA THR A 58 -2.18 1.84 -2.35
C THR A 58 -3.07 0.96 -3.20
N MET A 59 -4.31 0.73 -2.77
CA MET A 59 -5.30 -0.06 -3.53
C MET A 59 -6.70 0.53 -3.40
N LEU A 60 -7.56 0.18 -4.37
CA LEU A 60 -8.97 0.52 -4.39
C LEU A 60 -9.82 -0.75 -4.40
N THR A 61 -10.92 -0.77 -3.66
CA THR A 61 -11.79 -1.94 -3.53
C THR A 61 -13.24 -1.56 -3.23
N THR A 62 -14.18 -2.37 -3.67
CA THR A 62 -15.61 -2.29 -3.28
C THR A 62 -16.07 -3.47 -2.43
N ILE A 63 -15.24 -4.52 -2.31
CA ILE A 63 -15.61 -5.80 -1.69
C ILE A 63 -14.87 -6.06 -0.36
N HIS A 64 -13.93 -5.20 0.00
CA HIS A 64 -13.14 -5.30 1.23
C HIS A 64 -13.43 -4.13 2.17
N ASN A 65 -13.16 -4.33 3.46
CA ASN A 65 -13.20 -3.28 4.47
C ASN A 65 -11.90 -3.28 5.30
N ILE A 66 -11.79 -2.38 6.29
CA ILE A 66 -10.70 -2.30 7.26
C ILE A 66 -11.22 -2.76 8.63
N GLY A 67 -10.40 -3.50 9.35
CA GLY A 67 -10.74 -4.02 10.67
C GLY A 67 -10.00 -5.32 10.94
N LYS A 68 -10.07 -5.81 12.17
CA LYS A 68 -9.38 -7.05 12.56
C LYS A 68 -9.93 -8.26 11.79
N GLU A 69 -11.23 -8.26 11.50
CA GLU A 69 -11.91 -9.26 10.68
C GLU A 69 -11.51 -9.22 9.19
N TRP A 70 -10.84 -8.16 8.76
CA TRP A 70 -10.27 -7.99 7.42
C TRP A 70 -8.76 -8.15 7.41
N THR A 71 -8.20 -8.85 8.39
CA THR A 71 -6.80 -9.27 8.41
C THR A 71 -6.69 -10.78 8.35
N VAL A 72 -5.57 -11.26 7.82
CA VAL A 72 -5.22 -12.68 7.77
C VAL A 72 -3.78 -12.84 8.25
N THR A 73 -3.53 -13.92 8.99
CA THR A 73 -2.19 -14.23 9.49
C THR A 73 -1.50 -15.20 8.54
N HIS A 74 -0.31 -14.82 8.06
CA HIS A 74 0.56 -15.70 7.28
C HIS A 74 1.94 -15.79 7.89
N GLU A 75 2.59 -16.94 7.70
CA GLU A 75 4.02 -17.10 7.90
C GLU A 75 4.77 -16.41 6.75
N HIS A 76 5.44 -15.31 7.04
CA HIS A 76 6.28 -14.61 6.08
C HIS A 76 7.74 -15.00 6.25
N HIS A 77 8.47 -15.03 5.14
CA HIS A 77 9.93 -15.12 5.16
C HIS A 77 10.52 -13.72 5.31
N ARG A 78 11.58 -13.60 6.11
CA ARG A 78 12.33 -12.36 6.24
C ARG A 78 12.85 -11.91 4.86
N PRO A 79 12.65 -10.65 4.45
CA PRO A 79 13.21 -10.15 3.20
C PRO A 79 14.74 -10.31 3.15
N ARG A 80 15.34 -10.37 1.96
CA ARG A 80 16.80 -10.38 1.81
C ARG A 80 17.38 -9.01 2.18
N LYS A 81 18.62 -8.94 2.69
CA LYS A 81 19.27 -7.69 3.11
C LYS A 81 19.38 -6.65 1.98
N THR A 82 19.27 -7.10 0.73
CA THR A 82 19.38 -6.28 -0.48
C THR A 82 18.05 -5.68 -0.94
N SER A 83 16.93 -5.92 -0.24
CA SER A 83 15.65 -5.28 -0.59
C SER A 83 15.66 -3.80 -0.20
N SER A 84 15.03 -2.96 -1.02
CA SER A 84 14.73 -1.57 -0.66
C SER A 84 13.99 -1.56 0.69
N ASN A 85 14.39 -0.67 1.60
CA ASN A 85 13.84 -0.54 2.96
C ASN A 85 13.94 -1.79 3.87
N ALA A 86 14.92 -2.66 3.60
CA ALA A 86 15.20 -3.81 4.46
C ALA A 86 15.34 -3.45 5.94
N ASN A 87 15.85 -2.26 6.29
CA ASN A 87 16.10 -1.91 7.70
C ASN A 87 14.81 -1.90 8.55
N THR A 88 13.72 -1.32 8.03
CA THR A 88 12.43 -1.23 8.73
C THR A 88 11.80 -2.61 8.91
N VAL A 89 11.75 -3.40 7.84
CA VAL A 89 11.15 -4.75 7.90
C VAL A 89 12.04 -5.71 8.70
N TYR A 90 13.36 -5.52 8.72
CA TYR A 90 14.26 -6.36 9.53
C TYR A 90 14.01 -6.24 11.03
N GLN A 91 13.62 -5.07 11.53
CA GLN A 91 13.29 -4.87 12.93
C GLN A 91 12.06 -5.70 13.34
N VAL A 92 11.06 -5.79 12.45
CA VAL A 92 9.84 -6.58 12.66
C VAL A 92 10.17 -8.07 12.84
N PHE A 93 11.10 -8.60 12.04
CA PHE A 93 11.51 -10.00 12.12
C PHE A 93 12.51 -10.28 13.26
N GLY A 94 13.26 -9.28 13.71
CA GLY A 94 14.32 -9.45 14.72
C GLY A 94 15.39 -10.44 14.26
N ASN A 95 15.53 -11.56 14.98
CA ASN A 95 16.46 -12.64 14.64
C ASN A 95 15.80 -13.81 13.90
N LEU A 96 14.48 -13.77 13.69
CA LEU A 96 13.74 -14.87 13.07
C LEU A 96 13.88 -14.81 11.54
N SER A 97 14.02 -15.99 10.91
CA SER A 97 14.00 -16.13 9.45
C SER A 97 12.57 -16.18 8.89
N ARG A 98 11.61 -16.58 9.72
CA ARG A 98 10.18 -16.59 9.45
C ARG A 98 9.40 -16.03 10.62
N LYS A 99 8.28 -15.37 10.36
CA LYS A 99 7.41 -14.81 11.39
C LYS A 99 5.97 -14.82 10.92
N ALA A 100 5.06 -15.23 11.79
CA ALA A 100 3.63 -15.05 11.61
C ALA A 100 3.29 -13.56 11.74
N LEU A 101 2.74 -12.97 10.67
CA LEU A 101 2.37 -11.56 10.59
C LEU A 101 0.92 -11.44 10.13
N GLU A 102 0.19 -10.51 10.73
CA GLU A 102 -1.15 -10.14 10.28
C GLU A 102 -1.04 -9.12 9.14
N ILE A 103 -1.60 -9.44 7.99
CA ILE A 103 -1.66 -8.57 6.81
C ILE A 103 -3.12 -8.27 6.44
N PRO A 104 -3.39 -7.15 5.73
CA PRO A 104 -4.73 -6.85 5.24
C PRO A 104 -5.20 -7.91 4.25
N LYS A 105 -6.44 -8.40 4.38
CA LYS A 105 -7.01 -9.45 3.53
C LYS A 105 -7.01 -9.07 2.04
N ILE A 106 -7.23 -7.80 1.73
CA ILE A 106 -7.13 -7.28 0.36
C ILE A 106 -5.74 -7.48 -0.27
N ILE A 107 -4.66 -7.37 0.53
CA ILE A 107 -3.29 -7.62 0.06
C ILE A 107 -3.11 -9.11 -0.21
N ASP A 108 -3.60 -9.96 0.69
CA ASP A 108 -3.57 -11.41 0.53
C ASP A 108 -4.35 -11.86 -0.72
N ASP A 109 -5.61 -11.44 -0.85
CA ASP A 109 -6.46 -11.74 -2.00
C ASP A 109 -5.81 -11.22 -3.31
N TYR A 110 -5.21 -10.02 -3.31
CA TYR A 110 -4.45 -9.52 -4.47
C TYR A 110 -3.28 -10.45 -4.83
N ASN A 111 -2.46 -10.84 -3.86
CA ASN A 111 -1.30 -11.71 -4.07
C ASN A 111 -1.71 -13.13 -4.52
N GLN A 112 -2.84 -13.64 -4.04
CA GLN A 112 -3.37 -14.96 -4.41
C GLN A 112 -3.91 -14.99 -5.84
N TYR A 113 -4.63 -13.93 -6.27
CA TYR A 113 -5.40 -13.95 -7.52
C TYR A 113 -4.76 -13.18 -8.68
N MET A 114 -3.98 -12.12 -8.43
CA MET A 114 -3.48 -11.21 -9.48
C MET A 114 -2.01 -11.45 -9.88
N GLY A 115 -1.37 -12.45 -9.29
CA GLY A 115 -0.03 -12.85 -9.67
C GLY A 115 0.78 -13.24 -8.45
N ILE A 116 1.24 -14.48 -8.46
CA ILE A 116 2.21 -15.05 -7.52
C ILE A 116 3.44 -14.11 -7.46
N ALA A 117 3.41 -13.15 -6.54
CA ALA A 117 4.56 -12.41 -6.07
C ALA A 117 4.95 -12.86 -4.65
N VAL A 118 4.65 -14.11 -4.32
CA VAL A 118 5.49 -14.91 -3.43
C VAL A 118 5.89 -16.13 -4.24
N VAL A 119 6.98 -15.97 -4.99
CA VAL A 119 7.70 -17.10 -5.57
C VAL A 119 7.86 -18.14 -4.46
N TRP A 120 7.11 -19.23 -4.60
CA TRP A 120 7.59 -20.55 -4.24
C TRP A 120 8.95 -20.69 -4.92
N THR A 121 10.03 -20.37 -4.21
CA THR A 121 11.31 -20.96 -4.60
C THR A 121 11.13 -22.43 -4.31
N LEU A 122 10.81 -23.17 -5.37
CA LEU A 122 10.94 -24.60 -5.52
C LEU A 122 11.93 -25.16 -4.50
N GLN A 123 11.43 -25.85 -3.48
CA GLN A 123 12.21 -26.94 -2.90
C GLN A 123 11.91 -28.18 -3.76
N THR A 124 12.55 -28.22 -4.92
CA THR A 124 12.92 -29.50 -5.55
C THR A 124 14.36 -29.79 -5.15
N ASN A 125 14.50 -30.61 -4.11
CA ASN A 125 15.39 -31.78 -3.98
C ASN A 125 15.53 -32.14 -2.49
#